data_AF-A0A427DPY6-F1
#
_entry.id   AF-A0A427DPY6-F1
#
_cell.length_a   1.000
_cell.length_b   1.000
_cell.length_c   1.000
_cell.angle_alpha   90.00
_cell.angle_beta   90.00
_cell.angle_gamma   90.00
#
_symmetry.space_group_name_H-M   'P 1'
#
loop_
_entity.id
_entity.type
_entity.pdbx_description
1 polymer ?
#
loop_
_entity_poly.entity_id
_entity_poly.type
_entity_poly.pdbx_seq_one_letter_code
_entity_poly.pdbx_strand_id
1 'polypeptide(L)'
;MTERSCKWLKTRPKPVEVQQAMAAIGRNVAAGKLKNDDDVQMTVEFLTEYFVEQGGDLCDLPNVVDTINPGSPAATVQPATGCVFDLSPLCPEVAAAPVLSYAEKRKVFEQLRGQLARPGHF
;
A
#
# COMPACT_ATOMS: atom_id res chain seq x y z
N MET A 1 10.68 7.33 -19.29
CA MET A 1 10.78 8.45 -18.31
C MET A 1 11.75 8.17 -17.16
N THR A 2 11.99 6.91 -16.85
CA THR A 2 12.73 6.40 -15.69
C THR A 2 14.16 6.93 -15.56
N GLU A 3 14.92 7.07 -16.66
CA GLU A 3 16.29 7.63 -16.62
C GLU A 3 16.34 9.06 -16.07
N ARG A 4 15.35 9.89 -16.42
CA ARG A 4 15.27 11.28 -15.97
C ARG A 4 14.94 11.35 -14.48
N SER A 5 14.02 10.51 -14.03
CA SER A 5 13.64 10.36 -12.62
C SER A 5 14.82 9.86 -11.78
N CYS A 6 15.52 8.82 -12.23
CA CYS A 6 16.74 8.31 -11.59
C CYS A 6 17.84 9.38 -11.51
N LYS A 7 18.04 10.17 -12.57
CA LYS A 7 19.04 11.25 -12.58
C LYS A 7 18.68 12.38 -11.61
N TRP A 8 17.39 12.70 -11.48
CA TRP A 8 16.92 13.70 -10.53
C TRP A 8 17.02 13.21 -9.08
N LEU A 9 16.65 11.95 -8.79
CA LEU A 9 16.78 11.40 -7.44
C LEU A 9 18.23 11.35 -6.94
N LYS A 10 19.20 11.21 -7.84
CA LYS A 10 20.64 11.33 -7.51
C LYS A 10 21.02 12.71 -6.97
N THR A 11 20.24 13.76 -7.22
CA THR A 11 20.45 15.09 -6.61
C THR A 11 19.95 15.19 -5.18
N ARG A 12 19.43 14.08 -4.62
CA ARG A 12 18.88 13.96 -3.27
C ARG A 12 17.77 14.99 -2.95
N PRO A 13 16.66 14.97 -3.71
CA PRO A 13 15.54 15.86 -3.44
C PRO A 13 14.93 15.58 -2.05
N LYS A 14 14.39 16.62 -1.43
CA LYS A 14 13.71 16.50 -0.13
C LYS A 14 12.40 15.70 -0.30
N PRO A 15 11.93 15.03 0.76
CA PRO A 15 10.66 14.28 0.73
C PRO A 15 9.46 15.10 0.20
N VAL A 16 9.39 16.38 0.57
CA VAL A 16 8.34 17.31 0.10
C VAL A 16 8.40 17.53 -1.42
N GLU A 17 9.59 17.57 -2.01
CA GLU A 17 9.76 17.74 -3.46
C GLU A 17 9.32 16.47 -4.22
N VAL A 18 9.57 15.30 -3.63
CA VAL A 18 9.12 14.00 -4.16
C VAL A 18 7.60 13.89 -4.11
N GLN A 19 6.96 14.28 -3.00
CA GLN A 19 5.51 14.37 -2.88
C GLN A 19 4.89 15.27 -3.96
N GLN A 20 5.46 16.47 -4.15
CA GLN A 20 5.00 17.40 -5.17
C GLN A 20 5.14 16.82 -6.59
N ALA A 21 6.24 16.12 -6.86
CA ALA A 21 6.46 15.44 -8.14
C ALA A 21 5.41 14.35 -8.38
N MET A 22 5.12 13.52 -7.37
CA MET A 22 4.09 12.48 -7.45
C MET A 22 2.69 13.07 -7.66
N ALA A 23 2.33 14.14 -6.95
CA ALA A 23 1.07 14.85 -7.15
C ALA A 23 0.96 15.48 -8.54
N ALA A 24 2.07 15.97 -9.11
CA ALA A 24 2.09 16.49 -10.47
C ALA A 24 1.91 15.38 -11.52
N ILE A 25 2.54 14.22 -11.31
CA ILE A 25 2.36 13.03 -12.17
C ILE A 25 0.89 12.61 -12.16
N GLY A 26 0.29 12.40 -10.98
CA GLY A 26 -1.12 12.02 -10.86
C GLY A 26 -2.07 13.01 -11.54
N ARG A 27 -1.86 14.32 -11.36
CA ARG A 27 -2.66 15.34 -12.05
C ARG A 27 -2.51 15.32 -13.57
N ASN A 28 -1.30 15.08 -14.08
CA ASN A 28 -1.05 15.02 -15.52
C ASN A 28 -1.63 13.75 -16.15
N VAL A 29 -1.62 12.63 -15.43
CA VAL A 29 -2.31 11.40 -15.84
C VAL A 29 -3.83 11.62 -15.86
N ALA A 30 -4.40 12.16 -14.79
CA ALA A 30 -5.84 12.46 -14.71
C ALA A 30 -6.32 13.43 -15.80
N ALA A 31 -5.48 14.41 -16.16
CA ALA A 31 -5.77 15.36 -17.22
C ALA A 31 -5.52 14.81 -18.65
N GLY A 32 -5.11 13.54 -18.79
CA GLY A 32 -4.78 12.91 -20.08
C GLY A 32 -3.54 13.48 -20.77
N LYS A 33 -2.73 14.29 -20.06
CA LYS A 33 -1.49 14.89 -20.58
C LYS A 33 -0.31 13.93 -20.55
N LEU A 34 -0.37 12.95 -19.65
CA LEU A 34 0.59 11.86 -19.56
C LEU A 34 -0.14 10.56 -19.88
N LYS A 35 0.39 9.79 -20.84
CA LYS A 35 -0.15 8.47 -21.11
C LYS A 35 0.15 7.59 -19.91
N ASN A 36 -0.90 6.96 -19.41
CA ASN A 36 -0.80 6.03 -18.33
C ASN A 36 -0.25 4.70 -18.86
N ASP A 37 1.06 4.52 -18.75
CA ASP A 37 1.80 3.37 -19.26
C ASP A 37 2.82 2.87 -18.22
N ASP A 38 3.45 1.73 -18.53
CA ASP A 38 4.43 1.06 -17.66
C ASP A 38 5.56 2.02 -17.23
N ASP A 39 5.91 2.99 -18.07
CA ASP A 39 6.94 3.99 -17.83
C ASP A 39 6.57 4.95 -16.69
N VAL A 40 5.29 5.34 -16.62
CA VAL A 40 4.75 6.16 -15.53
C VAL A 40 4.64 5.35 -14.25
N GLN A 41 4.17 4.10 -14.35
CA GLN A 41 4.06 3.20 -13.20
C GLN A 41 5.43 2.96 -12.56
N MET A 42 6.44 2.57 -13.34
CA MET A 42 7.80 2.40 -12.83
C MET A 42 8.37 3.68 -12.22
N THR A 43 8.04 4.85 -12.79
CA THR A 43 8.48 6.14 -12.23
C THR A 43 7.85 6.38 -10.86
N VAL A 44 6.57 6.07 -10.68
CA VAL A 44 5.87 6.21 -9.40
C VAL A 44 6.41 5.23 -8.36
N GLU A 45 6.67 3.98 -8.74
CA GLU A 45 7.30 2.98 -7.86
C GLU A 45 8.67 3.47 -7.37
N PHE A 46 9.51 3.96 -8.29
CA PHE A 46 10.86 4.44 -7.98
C PHE A 46 10.87 5.69 -7.09
N LEU A 47 9.90 6.60 -7.27
CA LEU A 47 9.75 7.77 -6.38
C LEU A 47 9.23 7.36 -5.00
N THR A 48 8.36 6.35 -4.92
CA THR A 48 7.81 5.82 -3.66
C THR A 48 8.90 5.16 -2.84
N GLU A 49 9.71 4.30 -3.46
CA GLU A 49 10.85 3.63 -2.80
C GLU A 49 11.82 4.66 -2.23
N TYR A 50 12.23 5.64 -3.04
CA TYR A 50 13.10 6.72 -2.58
C TYR A 50 12.51 7.54 -1.42
N PHE A 51 11.20 7.83 -1.44
CA PHE A 51 10.54 8.58 -0.38
C PHE A 51 10.57 7.82 0.96
N VAL A 52 10.33 6.51 0.94
CA VAL A 52 10.42 5.64 2.12
C VAL A 52 11.86 5.53 2.63
N GLU A 53 12.85 5.40 1.73
CA GLU A 53 14.27 5.37 2.11
C GLU A 53 14.73 6.66 2.81
N GLN A 54 14.12 7.81 2.50
CA GLN A 54 14.37 9.08 3.20
C GLN A 54 13.61 9.21 4.53
N GLY A 55 12.89 8.17 4.96
CA GLY A 55 12.11 8.16 6.20
C GLY A 55 10.73 8.82 6.08
N GLY A 56 10.21 8.99 4.85
CA GLY A 56 8.85 9.48 4.63
C GLY A 56 7.79 8.41 4.89
N ASP A 57 6.61 8.83 5.36
CA ASP A 57 5.46 7.95 5.58
C ASP A 57 4.63 7.78 4.30
N LEU A 58 4.38 6.53 3.90
CA LEU A 58 3.52 6.21 2.74
C LEU A 58 2.12 6.84 2.85
N CYS A 59 1.62 7.07 4.06
CA CYS A 59 0.34 7.75 4.29
C CYS A 59 0.34 9.22 3.83
N ASP A 60 1.51 9.85 3.76
CA ASP A 60 1.67 11.23 3.27
C ASP A 60 1.76 11.30 1.73
N LEU A 61 1.89 10.17 1.04
CA LEU A 61 1.92 10.14 -0.41
C LEU A 61 0.50 10.23 -0.99
N PRO A 62 0.29 11.05 -2.03
CA PRO A 62 -0.99 11.06 -2.73
C PRO A 62 -1.25 9.67 -3.33
N ASN A 63 -2.50 9.19 -3.25
CA ASN A 63 -2.90 7.90 -3.79
C ASN A 63 -2.98 7.97 -5.34
N VAL A 64 -1.82 8.06 -5.96
CA VAL A 64 -1.63 8.21 -7.40
C VAL A 64 -1.91 6.88 -8.12
N VAL A 65 -1.85 5.76 -7.39
CA VAL A 65 -2.11 4.39 -7.89
C VAL A 65 -3.56 4.23 -8.34
N ASP A 66 -4.53 4.75 -7.60
CA ASP A 66 -5.95 4.73 -8.02
C ASP A 66 -6.20 5.53 -9.31
N THR A 67 -5.35 6.52 -9.60
CA THR A 67 -5.44 7.33 -10.82
C THR A 67 -4.74 6.67 -12.02
N ILE A 68 -3.69 5.89 -11.76
CA ILE A 68 -2.85 5.19 -12.75
C ILE A 68 -3.43 3.80 -13.07
N ASN A 69 -4.36 3.26 -12.30
CA ASN A 69 -4.96 1.99 -12.69
C ASN A 69 -6.44 1.92 -12.27
N PRO A 70 -7.34 2.60 -12.99
CA PRO A 70 -8.77 2.59 -12.66
C PRO A 70 -9.43 1.22 -12.83
N GLY A 71 -8.70 0.22 -13.36
CA GLY A 71 -9.15 -1.15 -13.58
C GLY A 71 -8.35 -2.23 -12.83
N SER A 72 -7.23 -1.88 -12.18
CA SER A 72 -6.80 -2.72 -11.07
C SER A 72 -7.87 -2.56 -10.01
N PRO A 73 -8.48 -3.63 -9.49
CA PRO A 73 -9.25 -3.47 -8.28
C PRO A 73 -8.27 -2.82 -7.31
N ALA A 74 -8.54 -1.57 -6.90
CA ALA A 74 -8.13 -1.11 -5.59
C ALA A 74 -8.44 -2.32 -4.74
N ALA A 75 -7.40 -3.00 -4.23
CA ALA A 75 -7.64 -4.13 -3.36
C ALA A 75 -8.55 -3.51 -2.32
N THR A 76 -9.83 -3.85 -2.40
CA THR A 76 -10.79 -3.46 -1.41
C THR A 76 -10.32 -4.38 -0.31
N VAL A 77 -9.32 -3.90 0.43
CA VAL A 77 -9.02 -4.35 1.76
C VAL A 77 -10.31 -3.96 2.43
N GLN A 78 -11.31 -4.84 2.30
CA GLN A 78 -12.43 -4.81 3.18
C GLN A 78 -11.74 -4.82 4.54
N PRO A 79 -11.85 -3.74 5.32
CA PRO A 79 -11.27 -3.74 6.65
C PRO A 79 -11.78 -5.03 7.26
N ALA A 80 -10.86 -5.93 7.63
CA ALA A 80 -11.23 -7.21 8.18
C ALA A 80 -12.02 -6.91 9.45
N THR A 81 -13.34 -6.84 9.32
CA THR A 81 -14.23 -6.41 10.39
C THR A 81 -14.14 -7.49 11.45
N GLY A 82 -13.42 -7.18 12.53
CA GLY A 82 -13.19 -8.09 13.65
C GLY A 82 -11.76 -8.59 13.84
N CYS A 83 -10.78 -8.21 13.01
CA CYS A 83 -9.38 -8.53 13.31
C CYS A 83 -8.81 -7.53 14.32
N VAL A 84 -8.99 -7.82 15.61
CA VAL A 84 -8.29 -7.10 16.68
C VAL A 84 -6.86 -7.64 16.67
N PHE A 85 -5.92 -6.85 16.13
CA PHE A 85 -4.51 -7.15 16.28
C PHE A 85 -4.16 -7.14 17.76
N ASP A 86 -3.50 -8.20 18.25
CA ASP A 86 -2.99 -8.18 19.62
C ASP A 86 -1.80 -7.22 19.69
N LEU A 87 -2.07 -6.02 20.21
CA LEU A 87 -1.08 -4.97 20.39
C LEU A 87 -0.37 -5.08 21.76
N SER A 88 -0.69 -6.08 22.58
CA SER A 88 0.01 -6.32 23.84
C SER A 88 1.53 -6.40 23.73
N PRO A 89 2.15 -6.89 22.61
CA PRO A 89 3.61 -6.89 22.50
C PRO A 89 4.21 -5.48 22.42
N LEU A 90 3.40 -4.47 22.09
CA LEU A 90 3.78 -3.06 22.04
C LEU A 90 3.44 -2.31 23.34
N CYS A 91 2.68 -2.94 24.23
CA CYS A 91 2.20 -2.33 25.47
C CYS A 91 2.57 -3.22 26.66
N PRO A 92 3.67 -2.92 27.39
CA PRO A 92 4.14 -3.77 28.50
C PRO A 92 3.14 -3.91 29.65
N GLU A 93 2.19 -2.99 29.77
CA GLU A 93 1.12 -2.99 30.78
C GLU A 93 -0.09 -3.88 30.39
N VAL A 94 -0.15 -4.37 29.15
CA VAL A 94 -1.28 -5.16 28.64
C VAL A 94 -0.87 -6.63 28.59
N ALA A 95 -1.63 -7.48 29.29
CA ALA A 95 -1.42 -8.91 29.25
C ALA A 95 -1.67 -9.45 27.83
N ALA A 96 -0.73 -10.27 27.32
CA ALA A 96 -0.86 -10.89 26.01
C ALA A 96 -2.06 -11.83 25.93
N ALA A 97 -2.65 -11.92 24.73
CA ALA A 97 -3.74 -12.86 24.50
C ALA A 97 -3.25 -14.29 24.78
N PRO A 98 -4.08 -15.13 25.43
CA PRO A 98 -3.71 -16.50 25.73
C PRO A 98 -3.47 -17.30 24.43
N VAL A 99 -2.41 -18.10 24.42
CA VAL A 99 -2.07 -18.95 23.27
C VAL A 99 -3.18 -19.98 23.07
N LEU A 100 -3.82 -19.95 21.90
CA LEU A 100 -4.83 -20.92 21.53
C LEU A 100 -4.25 -22.34 21.48
N SER A 101 -5.03 -23.31 21.97
CA SER A 101 -4.72 -24.73 21.80
C SER A 101 -4.81 -25.15 20.32
N TYR A 102 -4.25 -26.32 19.99
CA TYR A 102 -4.29 -26.84 18.61
C TYR A 102 -5.72 -26.98 18.07
N ALA A 103 -6.66 -27.45 18.91
CA ALA A 103 -8.07 -27.60 18.53
C ALA A 103 -8.74 -26.24 18.24
N GLU A 104 -8.44 -25.23 19.04
CA GLU A 104 -8.96 -23.87 18.85
C GLU A 104 -8.38 -23.20 17.60
N LYS A 105 -7.08 -23.36 17.36
CA LYS A 105 -6.44 -22.89 16.12
C LYS A 105 -7.11 -23.48 14.89
N ARG A 106 -7.40 -24.78 14.91
CA ARG A 106 -8.09 -25.47 13.80
C ARG A 106 -9.51 -24.94 13.59
N LYS A 107 -10.24 -24.68 14.68
CA LYS A 107 -11.60 -24.09 14.63
C LYS A 107 -11.59 -22.69 14.02
N VAL A 108 -10.67 -21.82 14.47
CA VAL A 108 -10.51 -20.47 13.93
C VAL A 108 -10.11 -20.51 12.46
N PHE A 109 -9.21 -21.42 12.07
CA PHE A 109 -8.80 -21.59 10.68
C PHE A 109 -9.97 -21.97 9.77
N GLU A 110 -10.81 -22.94 10.14
CA GLU A 110 -11.98 -23.30 9.33
C GLU A 110 -13.00 -22.16 9.23
N GLN A 111 -13.18 -21.38 10.30
CA GLN A 111 -14.04 -20.21 10.29
C GLN A 111 -13.53 -19.13 9.33
N LEU A 112 -12.22 -18.85 9.35
CA LEU A 112 -11.59 -17.91 8.41
C LEU A 112 -11.65 -18.42 6.98
N ARG A 113 -11.43 -19.72 6.76
CA ARG A 113 -11.54 -20.35 5.44
C ARG A 113 -12.93 -20.18 4.84
N GLY A 114 -13.98 -20.30 5.66
CA GLY A 114 -15.37 -20.06 5.23
C GLY A 114 -15.67 -18.59 4.90
N GLN A 115 -15.02 -17.65 5.58
CA GLN A 115 -15.19 -16.21 5.33
C GLN A 115 -14.39 -15.71 4.11
N LEU A 116 -13.25 -16.35 3.82
CA LEU A 116 -12.36 -15.99 2.71
C LEU A 116 -12.70 -16.73 1.39
N ALA A 117 -13.65 -17.66 1.41
CA ALA A 117 -14.12 -18.30 0.18
C ALA A 117 -14.83 -17.26 -0.70
N ARG A 118 -14.30 -17.02 -1.91
CA ARG A 118 -14.94 -16.16 -2.92
C ARG A 118 -16.37 -16.66 -3.19
N PRO A 119 -17.40 -15.79 -3.16
CA PRO A 119 -18.69 -16.15 -3.72
C PRO A 119 -18.51 -16.32 -5.25
N GLY A 120 -18.71 -17.54 -5.77
CA GLY A 120 -18.82 -17.76 -7.22
C GLY A 120 -17.98 -18.86 -7.89
N HIS A 121 -17.46 -19.87 -7.18
CA HIS A 121 -16.91 -21.06 -7.84
C HIS A 121 -17.47 -22.35 -7.22
N PHE A 122 -18.42 -22.95 -7.92
CA PHE A 122 -18.68 -24.39 -8.02
C PHE A 122 -18.84 -24.73 -9.50
#